data_AF-A0A6P0IQ03-F1
#
_entry.id   AF-A0A6P0IQ03-F1
#
_cell.length_a   1.000
_cell.length_b   1.000
_cell.length_c   1.000
_cell.angle_alpha   90.00
_cell.angle_beta   90.00
_cell.angle_gamma   90.00
#
_symmetry.space_group_name_H-M   'P 1'
#
loop_
_entity.id
_entity.type
_entity.pdbx_description
1 polymer ?
#
loop_
_entity_poly.entity_id
_entity_poly.type
_entity_poly.pdbx_seq_one_letter_code
_entity_poly.pdbx_strand_id
1 'polypeptide(L)' 'MDTRLNYQDIIKKVLMEHADYRASLPDSYDSQVLFDDQRGHY' A
#
# COMPACT_ATOMS: atom_id res chain seq x y z
N MET A 1 -9.20 21.33 -14.47
CA MET A 1 -8.95 20.50 -13.28
C MET A 1 -8.90 19.06 -13.75
N ASP A 2 -7.69 18.54 -13.92
CA ASP A 2 -7.46 17.14 -14.26
C ASP A 2 -7.44 16.33 -12.97
N THR A 3 -8.60 16.23 -12.31
CA THR A 3 -8.78 15.44 -11.08
C THR A 3 -9.37 14.11 -11.46
N ARG A 4 -8.68 13.36 -12.32
CA ARG A 4 -8.92 11.93 -12.43
C ARG A 4 -8.18 11.28 -11.26
N LEU A 5 -8.93 10.89 -10.22
CA LEU A 5 -8.38 10.16 -9.09
C LEU A 5 -7.68 8.90 -9.61
N ASN A 6 -6.36 8.82 -9.44
CA ASN A 6 -5.64 7.57 -9.67
C ASN A 6 -5.84 6.68 -8.44
N TYR A 7 -6.93 5.92 -8.45
CA TYR A 7 -7.28 5.02 -7.35
C TYR A 7 -6.18 4.01 -7.06
N GLN A 8 -5.43 3.56 -8.08
CA GLN A 8 -4.33 2.62 -7.88
C GLN A 8 -3.21 3.24 -7.04
N ASP A 9 -2.84 4.49 -7.32
CA ASP A 9 -1.81 5.20 -6.51
C ASP A 9 -2.28 5.42 -5.07
N ILE A 10 -3.55 5.78 -4.89
CA ILE A 10 -4.14 6.00 -3.56
C ILE A 10 -4.14 4.69 -2.75
N ILE A 11 -4.59 3.59 -3.36
CA ILE A 11 -4.63 2.28 -2.71
C ILE A 11 -3.22 1.81 -2.35
N LYS A 12 -2.25 1.92 -3.27
CA LYS A 12 -0.85 1.58 -3.02
C LYS A 12 -0.29 2.36 -1.83
N LYS A 13 -0.52 3.67 -1.80
CA LYS A 13 -0.07 4.53 -0.71
C LYS A 13 -0.61 4.09 0.64
N VAL A 14 -1.93 3.87 0.74
CA VAL A 14 -2.56 3.43 1.99
C VAL A 14 -2.01 2.08 2.45
N LEU A 15 -1.90 1.10 1.55
CA LEU A 15 -1.39 -0.22 1.90
C LEU A 15 0.05 -0.18 2.42
N MET A 16 0.92 0.61 1.78
CA MET A 16 2.29 0.81 2.25
C MET A 16 2.32 1.46 3.63
N GLU A 17 1.57 2.53 3.86
CA GLU A 17 1.53 3.22 5.16
C GLU A 17 1.11 2.27 6.29
N HIS A 18 0.15 1.38 6.04
CA HIS A 18 -0.27 0.36 7.00
C HIS A 18 0.81 -0.69 7.26
N ALA A 19 1.49 -1.17 6.20
CA ALA A 19 2.56 -2.15 6.34
C ALA A 19 3.75 -1.57 7.11
N ASP A 20 4.15 -0.34 6.78
CA ASP A 20 5.23 0.39 7.45
C ASP A 20 4.92 0.63 8.92
N TYR A 21 3.70 1.09 9.23
CA TYR A 21 3.26 1.27 10.61
C TYR A 21 3.35 -0.05 11.39
N ARG A 22 2.84 -1.14 10.82
CA ARG A 22 2.86 -2.45 11.47
C ARG A 22 4.28 -2.93 11.71
N ALA A 23 5.16 -2.84 10.71
CA ALA A 23 6.56 -3.24 10.81
C ALA A 23 7.37 -2.35 11.79
N SER A 24 6.94 -1.12 12.05
CA SER A 24 7.60 -0.22 13.00
C SER A 24 7.37 -0.57 14.48
N LEU A 25 6.41 -1.45 14.78
CA LEU A 25 6.07 -1.82 16.16
C LEU A 25 7.06 -2.88 16.71
N PRO A 26 7.58 -2.72 17.95
CA PRO A 26 8.40 -3.74 18.59
C PRO A 26 7.64 -5.06 18.74
N ASP A 27 8.33 -6.19 18.55
CA ASP A 27 7.76 -7.55 18.66
C ASP A 27 6.61 -7.86 17.68
N SER A 28 6.52 -7.07 16.59
CA SER A 28 5.58 -7.30 15.51
C SER A 28 6.19 -8.17 14.40
N TYR A 29 5.33 -8.68 13.51
CA TYR A 29 5.76 -9.34 12.30
C TYR A 29 6.13 -8.31 11.23
N ASP A 30 7.22 -8.58 10.49
CA ASP A 30 7.53 -7.86 9.27
C ASP A 30 6.34 -7.94 8.31
N SER A 31 5.80 -6.78 7.97
CA SER A 31 4.64 -6.63 7.09
C SER A 31 5.10 -6.01 5.79
N GLN A 32 4.79 -6.64 4.67
CA GLN A 32 5.11 -6.14 3.33
C GLN A 32 3.90 -6.29 2.42
N VAL A 33 3.72 -5.33 1.51
CA VAL A 33 2.65 -5.36 0.51
C VAL A 33 3.22 -5.88 -0.80
N LEU A 34 2.46 -6.75 -1.48
CA LEU A 34 2.83 -7.28 -2.80
C LEU A 34 1.89 -6.70 -3.86
N PHE A 35 2.42 -5.84 -4.71
CA PHE A 35 1.66 -5.26 -5.81
C PHE A 35 1.76 -6.12 -7.07
N ASP A 36 0.62 -6.57 -7.59
CA ASP A 36 0.51 -7.14 -8.94
C ASP A 36 -0.13 -6.09 -9.86
N ASP A 37 0.73 -5.27 -10.44
CA ASP A 37 0.34 -4.22 -11.36
C ASP A 37 -0.17 -4.74 -12.71
N GLN A 38 0.08 -6.01 -13.03
CA GLN A 38 -0.40 -6.62 -14.28
C GLN A 38 -1.87 -7.01 -14.18
N ARG A 39 -2.33 -7.37 -12.97
CA ARG A 39 -3.70 -7.80 -12.71
C ARG A 39 -4.52 -6.82 -11.89
N GLY A 40 -3.90 -5.74 -11.40
CA GLY A 40 -4.55 -4.76 -10.53
C GLY A 40 -4.87 -5.33 -9.15
N HIS A 41 -4.04 -6.27 -8.68
CA HIS A 41 -4.12 -6.82 -7.32
C HIS A 41 -3.04 -6.20 -6.44
N TYR A 42 -3.33 -6.16 -5.15
CA TYR A 42 -2.50 -5.54 -4.11
C TYR A 42 -2.68 -6.32 -2.80
#